data_AF-A0A914KT24-F1
#
_entry.id   AF-A0A914KT24-F1
#
_cell.length_a   1.000
_cell.length_b   1.000
_cell.length_c   1.000
_cell.angle_alpha   90.00
_cell.angle_beta   90.00
_cell.angle_gamma   90.00
#
_symmetry.space_group_name_H-M   'P 1'
#
loop_
_entity.id
_entity.type
_entity.pdbx_description
1 polymer ?
#
loop_
_entity_poly.entity_id
_entity_poly.type
_entity_poly.pdbx_seq_one_letter_code
_entity_poly.pdbx_strand_id
1 'polypeptide(L)'
;MVKRNQIHCILRTLAFSTFDILFSFIGICFNGTSFSYQHFRDDFAMPYKFNKSVSDFFMISLLRMVFLFVGCFILIFKRKPSRPLGHLAHASFALCIILISFTPAKFLGLSDNTGTQHPGNLYIGEIILLISNVFFSVFGPQNLAGIFKGCQKN
;
A
#
# COMPACT_ATOMS: atom_id res chain seq x y z
N MET A 1 -5.94 -30.35 -9.88
CA MET A 1 -6.75 -29.11 -9.88
C MET A 1 -6.27 -28.05 -8.87
N VAL A 2 -5.71 -28.46 -7.72
CA VAL A 2 -5.20 -27.59 -6.62
C VAL A 2 -4.16 -26.54 -7.04
N LYS A 3 -3.19 -26.86 -7.91
CA LYS A 3 -2.09 -25.95 -8.30
C LYS A 3 -2.56 -24.71 -9.08
N ARG A 4 -3.62 -24.81 -9.88
CA ARG A 4 -4.07 -23.71 -10.76
C ARG A 4 -4.63 -22.52 -9.97
N ASN A 5 -5.38 -22.79 -8.90
CA ASN A 5 -5.94 -21.74 -8.04
C ASN A 5 -4.84 -21.04 -7.22
N GLN A 6 -3.83 -21.80 -6.76
CA GLN A 6 -2.69 -21.23 -6.02
C GLN A 6 -1.85 -20.31 -6.92
N ILE A 7 -1.54 -20.74 -8.15
CA ILE A 7 -0.78 -19.92 -9.11
C ILE A 7 -1.54 -18.62 -9.42
N HIS A 8 -2.86 -18.68 -9.64
CA HIS A 8 -3.66 -17.49 -9.88
C HIS A 8 -3.64 -16.52 -8.69
N CYS A 9 -3.66 -17.03 -7.46
CA CYS A 9 -3.53 -16.21 -6.25
C CYS A 9 -2.16 -15.52 -6.17
N ILE A 10 -1.08 -16.26 -6.44
CA ILE A 10 0.28 -15.71 -6.44
C ILE A 10 0.43 -14.63 -7.51
N LEU A 11 -0.03 -14.87 -8.73
CA LEU A 11 0.03 -13.90 -9.82
C LEU A 11 -0.74 -12.62 -9.48
N ARG A 12 -1.94 -12.76 -8.87
CA ARG A 12 -2.74 -11.61 -8.44
C ARG A 12 -2.04 -10.82 -7.33
N THR A 13 -1.45 -11.49 -6.35
CA THR A 13 -0.68 -10.84 -5.28
C THR A 13 0.56 -10.14 -5.82
N LEU A 14 1.28 -10.77 -6.73
CA LEU A 14 2.46 -10.20 -7.38
C LEU A 14 2.06 -8.94 -8.17
N ALA A 15 1.07 -9.03 -9.06
CA ALA A 15 0.60 -7.91 -9.85
C ALA A 15 0.16 -6.75 -8.95
N PHE A 16 -0.69 -7.03 -7.95
CA PHE A 16 -1.19 -6.00 -7.05
C PHE A 16 -0.08 -5.31 -6.25
N SER A 17 0.87 -6.08 -5.71
CA SER A 17 1.97 -5.51 -4.92
C SER A 17 2.92 -4.70 -5.80
N THR A 18 3.21 -5.16 -7.02
CA THR A 18 4.01 -4.41 -7.99
C THR A 18 3.35 -3.09 -8.35
N PHE A 19 2.04 -3.09 -8.63
CA PHE A 19 1.32 -1.84 -8.90
C PHE A 19 1.31 -0.90 -7.69
N ASP A 20 1.01 -1.40 -6.49
CA ASP A 20 0.97 -0.57 -5.27
C ASP A 20 2.32 0.16 -5.03
N ILE A 21 3.43 -0.59 -5.13
CA ILE A 21 4.78 -0.02 -5.00
C ILE A 21 5.10 0.94 -6.15
N LEU A 22 4.74 0.59 -7.38
CA LEU A 22 5.02 1.43 -8.55
C LEU A 22 4.28 2.77 -8.47
N PHE A 23 2.99 2.75 -8.11
CA PHE A 23 2.21 3.97 -7.92
C PHE A 23 2.75 4.82 -6.76
N SER A 24 3.16 4.18 -5.66
CA SER A 24 3.83 4.88 -4.56
C SER A 24 5.16 5.51 -5.00
N PHE A 25 5.96 4.80 -5.78
CA PHE A 25 7.22 5.30 -6.29
C PHE A 25 7.03 6.47 -7.27
N ILE A 26 6.13 6.31 -8.24
CA ILE A 26 5.81 7.35 -9.24
C ILE A 26 5.26 8.59 -8.54
N GLY A 27 4.36 8.43 -7.56
CA GLY A 27 3.79 9.55 -6.82
C GLY A 27 4.84 10.37 -6.09
N ILE A 28 5.86 9.72 -5.50
CA ILE A 28 6.99 10.41 -4.86
C ILE A 28 7.90 11.06 -5.92
N CYS A 29 8.15 10.41 -7.05
CA CYS A 29 8.95 11.01 -8.13
C CYS A 29 8.27 12.23 -8.77
N PHE A 30 6.94 12.32 -8.68
CA PHE A 30 6.13 13.49 -9.07
C PHE A 30 5.89 14.48 -7.91
N ASN A 31 6.63 14.35 -6.80
CA ASN A 31 6.56 15.28 -5.67
C ASN A 31 7.35 16.57 -5.94
N GLY A 32 6.89 17.33 -6.94
CA GLY A 32 7.53 18.54 -7.44
C GLY A 32 6.88 19.03 -8.73
N THR A 33 7.52 19.99 -9.40
CA THR A 33 7.06 20.50 -10.70
C THR A 33 7.40 19.59 -11.88
N SER A 34 8.29 18.63 -11.68
CA SER A 34 8.76 17.71 -12.72
C SER A 34 9.00 16.32 -12.16
N PHE A 35 8.93 15.31 -13.03
CA PHE A 35 9.26 13.94 -12.67
C PHE A 35 10.77 13.78 -12.46
N SER A 36 11.21 13.40 -11.26
CA SER A 36 12.62 13.15 -10.98
C SER A 36 12.81 12.08 -9.91
N TYR A 37 13.72 11.13 -10.17
CA TYR A 37 14.19 10.17 -9.18
C TYR A 37 14.88 10.85 -7.98
N GLN A 38 15.41 12.06 -8.18
CA GLN A 38 16.05 12.82 -7.11
C GLN A 38 15.04 13.15 -5.99
N HIS A 39 13.78 13.43 -6.33
CA HIS A 39 12.72 13.67 -5.34
C HIS A 39 12.50 12.46 -4.42
N PHE A 40 12.54 11.25 -4.99
CA PHE A 40 12.46 10.02 -4.19
C PHE A 40 13.65 9.92 -3.24
N ARG A 41 14.88 10.08 -3.76
CA ARG A 41 16.08 9.97 -2.92
C ARG A 41 16.10 11.02 -1.81
N ASP A 42 15.73 12.25 -2.13
CA ASP A 42 15.75 13.37 -1.18
C ASP A 42 14.73 13.18 -0.06
N ASP A 43 13.53 12.70 -0.38
CA ASP A 43 12.48 12.45 0.61
C ASP A 43 12.89 11.38 1.64
N PHE A 44 13.68 10.38 1.22
CA PHE A 44 14.26 9.37 2.11
C PHE A 44 15.54 9.82 2.83
N ALA A 45 16.26 10.82 2.29
CA ALA A 45 17.49 11.32 2.89
C ALA A 45 17.25 12.41 3.93
N MET A 46 16.15 13.17 3.81
CA MET A 46 15.79 14.21 4.75
C MET A 46 15.19 13.65 6.05
N PRO A 47 15.37 14.34 7.20
CA PRO A 47 14.72 13.94 8.44
C PRO A 47 13.21 13.97 8.26
N TYR A 48 12.57 12.88 8.68
CA TYR A 48 11.13 12.69 8.53
C TYR A 48 10.34 13.83 9.17
N LYS A 49 9.44 14.43 8.38
CA LYS A 49 8.49 15.45 8.84
C LYS A 49 7.11 15.08 8.34
N PHE A 50 6.17 14.87 9.27
CA PHE A 50 4.80 14.44 8.93
C PHE A 50 4.10 15.37 7.92
N ASN A 51 4.38 16.67 7.95
CA ASN A 51 3.79 17.67 7.05
C ASN A 51 4.54 17.88 5.72
N LYS A 52 5.64 17.16 5.47
CA LYS A 52 6.44 17.31 4.24
C LYS A 52 6.78 15.99 3.57
N SER A 53 7.17 15.00 4.37
CA SER A 53 7.64 13.71 3.87
C SER A 53 6.49 12.92 3.30
N VAL A 54 6.66 12.34 2.12
CA VAL A 54 5.67 11.49 1.46
C VAL A 54 6.07 10.01 1.45
N SER A 55 7.28 9.71 1.94
CA SER A 55 7.87 8.38 2.11
C SER A 55 6.99 7.41 2.90
N ASP A 56 6.10 7.92 3.76
CA ASP A 56 5.12 7.11 4.50
C ASP A 56 4.27 6.27 3.58
N PHE A 57 3.84 6.82 2.43
CA PHE A 57 2.99 6.09 1.49
C PHE A 57 3.72 4.90 0.87
N PHE A 58 5.02 5.03 0.63
CA PHE A 58 5.86 3.92 0.18
C PHE A 58 6.07 2.88 1.28
N MET A 59 6.27 3.30 2.53
CA MET A 59 6.37 2.37 3.66
C MET A 59 5.05 1.62 3.89
N ILE A 60 3.93 2.29 3.70
CA ILE A 60 2.59 1.70 3.79
C ILE A 60 2.37 0.66 2.67
N SER A 61 2.78 0.94 1.43
CA SER A 61 2.64 -0.03 0.34
C SER A 61 3.55 -1.25 0.54
N LEU A 62 4.76 -1.07 1.06
CA LEU A 62 5.62 -2.18 1.49
C LEU A 62 4.95 -3.01 2.59
N LEU A 63 4.34 -2.36 3.59
CA LEU A 63 3.64 -3.06 4.66
C LEU A 63 2.46 -3.89 4.11
N ARG A 64 1.64 -3.32 3.22
CA ARG A 64 0.55 -4.06 2.55
C ARG A 64 1.07 -5.25 1.75
N MET A 65 2.16 -5.07 1.01
CA MET A 65 2.83 -6.16 0.29
C MET A 65 3.18 -7.31 1.25
N VAL A 66 3.81 -7.02 2.40
CA VAL A 66 4.16 -8.06 3.39
C VAL A 66 2.93 -8.86 3.82
N PHE A 67 1.81 -8.20 4.15
CA PHE A 67 0.57 -8.90 4.53
C PHE A 67 0.05 -9.83 3.43
N LEU A 68 0.08 -9.40 2.16
CA LEU A 68 -0.35 -10.22 1.04
C LEU A 68 0.57 -11.42 0.81
N PHE A 69 1.88 -11.22 0.89
CA PHE A 69 2.87 -12.29 0.74
C PHE A 69 2.81 -13.31 1.89
N VAL A 70 2.59 -12.86 3.12
CA VAL A 70 2.34 -13.76 4.27
C VAL A 70 1.08 -14.60 4.02
N GLY A 71 0.02 -14.00 3.45
CA GLY A 71 -1.20 -14.72 3.06
C GLY A 71 -0.93 -15.80 2.02
N CYS A 72 -0.17 -15.48 0.97
CA CYS A 72 0.27 -16.46 -0.03
C CYS A 72 1.14 -17.57 0.58
N PHE A 73 2.09 -17.22 1.45
CA PHE A 73 2.97 -18.17 2.12
C PHE A 73 2.16 -19.18 2.95
N ILE A 74 1.21 -18.70 3.76
CA ILE A 74 0.32 -19.57 4.55
C ILE A 74 -0.45 -20.53 3.63
N LEU A 75 -0.97 -20.04 2.49
CA LEU A 75 -1.75 -20.84 1.55
C LEU A 75 -0.93 -21.93 0.84
N ILE A 76 0.38 -21.72 0.63
CA ILE A 76 1.27 -22.71 -0.03
C ILE A 76 1.75 -23.75 0.98
N PHE A 77 2.17 -23.33 2.18
CA PHE A 77 2.94 -24.17 3.09
C PHE A 77 2.13 -24.78 4.24
N LYS A 78 0.91 -24.29 4.53
CA LYS A 78 0.07 -24.85 5.62
C LYS A 78 -0.97 -25.83 5.08
N ARG A 79 -1.00 -27.02 5.69
CA ARG A 79 -1.98 -28.09 5.39
C ARG A 79 -3.43 -27.73 5.79
N LYS A 80 -3.61 -26.87 6.79
CA LYS A 80 -4.90 -26.31 7.23
C LYS A 80 -4.80 -24.78 7.32
N PRO A 81 -4.86 -24.06 6.19
CA PRO A 81 -4.57 -22.64 6.15
C PRO A 81 -5.75 -21.76 6.62
N SER A 82 -6.97 -22.30 6.77
CA SER A 82 -8.18 -21.52 7.10
C SER A 82 -8.07 -20.70 8.39
N ARG A 83 -7.63 -21.31 9.50
CA ARG A 83 -7.49 -20.61 10.79
C ARG A 83 -6.44 -19.48 10.77
N PRO A 84 -5.17 -19.71 10.38
CA PRO A 84 -4.18 -18.64 10.33
C PRO A 84 -4.51 -17.56 9.29
N LEU A 85 -5.12 -17.94 8.15
CA LEU A 85 -5.53 -16.99 7.12
C LEU A 85 -6.71 -16.12 7.57
N GLY A 86 -7.61 -16.65 8.42
CA GLY A 86 -8.67 -15.87 9.06
C GLY A 86 -8.13 -14.79 10.00
N HIS A 87 -7.17 -15.14 10.87
CA HIS A 87 -6.51 -14.15 11.73
C HIS A 87 -5.77 -13.07 10.91
N LEU A 88 -5.09 -13.48 9.85
CA LEU A 88 -4.43 -12.54 8.95
C LEU A 88 -5.42 -11.64 8.21
N ALA A 89 -6.60 -12.15 7.81
CA ALA A 89 -7.65 -11.36 7.20
C ALA A 89 -8.20 -10.30 8.15
N HIS A 90 -8.43 -10.65 9.43
CA HIS A 90 -8.82 -9.67 10.44
C HIS A 90 -7.73 -8.62 10.68
N ALA A 91 -6.46 -9.03 10.78
CA ALA A 91 -5.34 -8.11 10.93
C ALA A 91 -5.19 -7.17 9.71
N SER A 92 -5.32 -7.70 8.49
CA SER A 92 -5.28 -6.92 7.26
C SER A 92 -6.46 -5.96 7.14
N PHE A 93 -7.64 -6.34 7.64
CA PHE A 93 -8.80 -5.46 7.69
C PHE A 93 -8.61 -4.32 8.70
N ALA A 94 -8.10 -4.61 9.90
CA ALA A 94 -7.75 -3.59 10.88
C ALA A 94 -6.68 -2.62 10.33
N LEU A 95 -5.66 -3.16 9.66
CA LEU A 95 -4.64 -2.37 8.96
C LEU A 95 -5.28 -1.43 7.93
N CYS A 96 -6.18 -1.94 7.10
CA CYS A 96 -6.89 -1.15 6.08
C CYS A 96 -7.61 0.07 6.70
N ILE A 97 -8.30 -0.10 7.83
CA ILE A 97 -8.95 1.01 8.53
C ILE A 97 -7.92 2.06 8.94
N ILE A 98 -6.82 1.64 9.57
CA ILE A 98 -5.75 2.56 10.01
C ILE A 98 -5.17 3.34 8.82
N LEU A 99 -4.90 2.66 7.70
CA LEU A 99 -4.31 3.28 6.50
C LEU A 99 -5.28 4.25 5.81
N ILE A 100 -6.58 3.94 5.81
CA ILE A 100 -7.60 4.86 5.30
C ILE A 100 -7.70 6.07 6.22
N SER A 101 -7.71 5.89 7.54
CA SER A 101 -7.73 6.99 8.52
C SER A 101 -6.47 7.86 8.49
N PHE A 102 -5.33 7.30 8.11
CA PHE A 102 -4.09 8.05 7.92
C PHE A 102 -4.18 9.05 6.76
N THR A 103 -4.92 8.72 5.70
CA THR A 103 -5.02 9.54 4.48
C THR A 103 -5.54 10.96 4.75
N PRO A 104 -6.70 11.19 5.40
CA PRO A 104 -7.19 12.55 5.67
C PRO A 104 -6.27 13.32 6.64
N ALA A 105 -5.68 12.65 7.63
CA ALA A 105 -4.72 13.27 8.54
C ALA A 105 -3.46 13.75 7.79
N LYS A 106 -2.98 12.93 6.84
CA LYS A 106 -1.83 13.27 6.01
C LYS A 106 -2.16 14.37 5.01
N PHE A 107 -3.35 14.34 4.39
CA PHE A 107 -3.84 15.42 3.53
C PHE A 107 -3.84 16.77 4.25
N LEU A 108 -4.39 16.83 5.47
CA LEU A 108 -4.37 18.04 6.29
C LEU A 108 -2.93 18.48 6.63
N GLY A 109 -2.08 17.53 7.03
CA GLY A 109 -0.68 17.83 7.33
C GLY A 109 0.08 18.39 6.14
N LEU A 110 -0.16 17.88 4.93
CA LEU A 110 0.45 18.38 3.70
C LEU A 110 -0.15 19.74 3.27
N SER A 111 -1.46 19.95 3.46
CA SER A 111 -2.11 21.23 3.12
C SER A 111 -1.74 22.37 4.07
N ASP A 112 -1.48 22.07 5.34
CA ASP A 112 -1.12 23.06 6.36
C ASP A 112 0.34 23.53 6.26
N ASN A 113 1.11 22.96 5.32
CA ASN A 113 2.52 23.26 5.14
C ASN A 113 2.71 24.65 4.51
N THR A 114 2.67 25.68 5.36
CA THR A 114 2.77 27.12 5.07
C THR A 114 4.23 27.59 4.93
N GLY A 115 5.04 26.83 4.19
CA GLY A 115 6.43 27.22 3.92
C GLY A 115 6.52 28.25 2.79
N THR A 116 7.51 29.15 2.83
CA THR A 116 7.81 30.12 1.74
C THR A 116 8.11 29.47 0.38
N GLN A 117 8.37 28.15 0.34
CA GLN A 117 8.56 27.38 -0.89
C GLN A 117 7.26 26.73 -1.42
N HIS A 118 6.16 26.76 -0.65
CA HIS A 118 4.89 26.09 -0.97
C HIS A 118 3.70 26.81 -0.32
N PRO A 119 2.98 27.67 -1.04
CA PRO A 119 1.79 28.30 -0.52
C PRO A 119 0.61 27.33 -0.62
N GLY A 120 0.43 26.43 0.36
CA GLY A 120 -0.82 25.67 0.57
C GLY A 120 -1.30 24.79 -0.59
N ASN A 121 -0.47 24.55 -1.61
CA ASN A 121 -0.84 23.78 -2.80
C ASN A 121 -0.23 22.40 -2.74
N LEU A 122 -1.10 21.38 -2.82
CA LEU A 122 -0.70 20.00 -2.99
C LEU A 122 -0.13 19.77 -4.37
N TYR A 123 0.99 19.06 -4.46
CA TYR A 123 1.50 18.59 -5.74
C TYR A 123 0.65 17.45 -6.28
N ILE A 124 0.65 17.33 -7.60
CA ILE A 124 -0.05 16.25 -8.31
C ILE A 124 0.42 14.88 -7.79
N GLY A 125 1.72 14.73 -7.50
CA GLY A 125 2.28 13.52 -6.89
C GLY A 125 1.63 13.16 -5.55
N GLU A 126 1.43 14.13 -4.67
CA GLU A 126 0.80 13.94 -3.35
C GLU A 126 -0.66 13.51 -3.48
N ILE A 127 -1.40 14.10 -4.41
CA ILE A 127 -2.79 13.72 -4.71
C ILE A 127 -2.84 12.28 -5.22
N ILE A 128 -1.94 11.91 -6.14
CA ILE A 128 -1.83 10.54 -6.66
C ILE A 128 -1.54 9.56 -5.52
N LEU A 129 -0.63 9.90 -4.60
CA LEU A 129 -0.28 9.06 -3.45
C LEU A 129 -1.47 8.86 -2.51
N LEU A 130 -2.18 9.93 -2.17
CA LEU A 130 -3.36 9.88 -1.30
C LEU A 130 -4.46 8.99 -1.90
N ILE A 131 -4.80 9.21 -3.18
CA ILE A 131 -5.84 8.42 -3.88
C ILE A 131 -5.40 6.97 -4.00
N SER A 132 -4.15 6.74 -4.40
CA SER A 132 -3.59 5.40 -4.55
C SER A 132 -3.58 4.67 -3.21
N ASN A 133 -3.21 5.33 -2.12
CA ASN A 133 -3.21 4.73 -0.78
C ASN A 133 -4.60 4.24 -0.36
N VAL A 134 -5.64 5.05 -0.57
CA VAL A 134 -7.03 4.65 -0.27
C VAL A 134 -7.44 3.48 -1.16
N PHE A 135 -7.19 3.59 -2.47
CA PHE A 135 -7.51 2.55 -3.44
C PHE A 135 -6.88 1.21 -3.05
N PHE A 136 -5.55 1.15 -2.92
CA PHE A 136 -4.85 -0.08 -2.57
C PHE A 136 -5.19 -0.59 -1.17
N SER A 137 -5.50 0.29 -0.21
CA SER A 137 -5.99 -0.13 1.11
C SER A 137 -7.34 -0.83 1.03
N VAL A 138 -8.28 -0.35 0.22
CA VAL A 138 -9.60 -0.97 0.05
C VAL A 138 -9.49 -2.32 -0.68
N PHE A 139 -8.68 -2.38 -1.74
CA PHE A 139 -8.55 -3.60 -2.56
C PHE A 139 -7.62 -4.66 -1.96
N GLY A 140 -6.70 -4.30 -1.06
CA GLY A 140 -5.77 -5.23 -0.40
C GLY A 140 -6.49 -6.36 0.37
N PRO A 141 -7.38 -6.06 1.33
CA PRO A 141 -8.17 -7.06 2.03
C PRO A 141 -9.06 -7.90 1.10
N GLN A 142 -9.57 -7.32 0.02
CA GLN A 142 -10.36 -8.06 -0.98
C GLN A 142 -9.52 -9.09 -1.73
N ASN A 143 -8.27 -8.76 -2.06
CA ASN A 143 -7.33 -9.73 -2.63
C ASN A 143 -7.07 -10.87 -1.63
N LEU A 144 -6.85 -10.55 -0.36
CA LEU A 144 -6.64 -11.54 0.70
C LEU A 144 -7.89 -12.41 0.95
N ALA A 145 -9.08 -11.83 0.90
CA ALA A 145 -10.34 -12.57 0.96
C ALA A 145 -10.52 -13.49 -0.28
N GLY A 146 -10.07 -13.06 -1.46
CA GLY A 146 -10.00 -13.90 -2.65
C GLY A 146 -9.10 -15.12 -2.44
N ILE A 147 -7.94 -14.92 -1.82
CA ILE A 147 -7.01 -16.00 -1.40
C ILE A 147 -7.73 -16.96 -0.44
N PHE A 148 -8.49 -16.44 0.53
CA PHE A 148 -9.26 -17.25 1.48
C PHE A 148 -10.35 -18.10 0.81
N LYS A 149 -11.14 -17.51 -0.10
CA LYS A 149 -12.17 -18.24 -0.87
C LYS A 149 -11.59 -19.33 -1.76
N GLY A 150 -10.39 -19.10 -2.31
CA GLY A 150 -9.64 -20.12 -3.05
C GLY A 150 -9.26 -21.34 -2.20
N CYS A 151 -9.14 -21.17 -0.89
CA CYS A 151 -8.89 -22.27 0.04
C CYS A 151 -10.14 -23.08 0.39
N GLN A 152 -11.31 -22.45 0.59
CA GLN A 152 -12.53 -23.18 0.99
C GLN A 152 -13.10 -24.10 -0.11
N LYS A 153 -12.69 -23.89 -1.36
CA LYS A 153 -13.05 -24.75 -2.49
C LYS A 153 -12.13 -25.98 -2.66
N ASN A 154 -11.14 -26.15 -1.79
CA ASN A 154 -10.22 -27.30 -1.74
C ASN A 154 -10.52 -28.17 -0.51
#